data_AF-A0ABD7UZD0-F1
#
_entry.id   AF-A0ABD7UZD0-F1
#
_cell.length_a   1.000
_cell.length_b   1.000
_cell.length_c   1.000
_cell.angle_alpha   90.00
_cell.angle_beta   90.00
_cell.angle_gamma   90.00
#
_symmetry.space_group_name_H-M   'P 1'
#
loop_
_entity.id
_entity.type
_entity.pdbx_description
1 polymer ?
#
loop_
_entity_poly.entity_id
_entity_poly.type
_entity_poly.pdbx_seq_one_letter_code
_entity_poly.pdbx_strand_id
1 'polypeptide(L)'
;MTSWFESRVERMIREATERGEFDGLPGLGKPIDLSDADDPDWWVKRKIRDENLDSAALLPAPLRLRREAQEFPESLRDVSDEASVREILTDFNRRVREALLASRQMATPHGVVAHTVDVEEMVRRWRELRDAH
;
A
#
# COMPACT_ATOMS: atom_id res chain seq x y z
N MET A 1 -23.83 7.81 -21.30
CA MET A 1 -23.66 6.49 -21.96
C MET A 1 -23.10 5.51 -20.93
N THR A 2 -23.91 5.00 -20.01
CA THR A 2 -23.44 4.18 -18.88
C THR A 2 -24.33 2.97 -18.57
N SER A 3 -25.17 2.53 -19.51
CA SER A 3 -26.27 1.57 -19.24
C SER A 3 -25.95 0.10 -19.53
N TRP A 4 -24.87 -0.22 -20.27
CA TRP A 4 -24.58 -1.62 -20.63
C TRP A 4 -23.89 -2.42 -19.51
N PHE A 5 -23.00 -1.79 -18.74
CA PHE A 5 -22.26 -2.48 -17.65
C PHE A 5 -23.17 -2.88 -16.48
N GLU A 6 -24.11 -2.01 -16.10
CA GLU A 6 -25.11 -2.30 -15.06
C GLU A 6 -25.91 -3.56 -15.41
N SER A 7 -26.43 -3.66 -16.65
CA SER A 7 -27.24 -4.83 -17.07
C SER A 7 -26.47 -6.16 -17.06
N ARG A 8 -25.15 -6.15 -17.38
CA ARG A 8 -24.33 -7.36 -17.34
C ARG A 8 -24.04 -7.78 -15.91
N VAL A 9 -23.73 -6.83 -15.02
CA VAL A 9 -23.47 -7.08 -13.60
C VAL A 9 -24.72 -7.60 -12.90
N GLU A 10 -25.87 -6.97 -13.13
CA GLU A 10 -27.16 -7.40 -12.61
C GLU A 10 -27.52 -8.83 -13.04
N ARG A 11 -27.29 -9.18 -14.32
CA ARG A 11 -27.52 -10.54 -14.81
C ARG A 11 -26.62 -11.55 -14.11
N MET A 12 -25.34 -11.24 -13.91
CA MET A 12 -24.40 -12.14 -13.21
C MET A 12 -24.82 -12.37 -11.75
N ILE A 13 -25.28 -11.32 -11.06
CA ILE A 13 -25.78 -11.42 -9.67
C ILE A 13 -27.01 -12.34 -9.61
N ARG A 14 -27.97 -12.16 -10.52
CA ARG A 14 -29.17 -12.99 -10.59
C ARG A 14 -28.83 -14.46 -10.84
N GLU A 15 -28.01 -14.74 -11.85
CA GLU A 15 -27.61 -16.12 -12.18
C GLU A 15 -26.84 -16.80 -11.03
N ALA A 16 -25.95 -16.08 -10.33
CA ALA A 16 -25.25 -16.60 -9.16
C ALA A 16 -26.21 -16.89 -7.98
N THR A 17 -27.23 -16.05 -7.82
CA THR A 17 -28.30 -16.26 -6.82
C THR A 17 -29.13 -17.49 -7.14
N GLU A 18 -29.55 -17.67 -8.40
CA GLU A 18 -30.31 -18.86 -8.86
C GLU A 18 -29.53 -20.17 -8.68
N ARG A 19 -28.19 -20.12 -8.78
CA ARG A 19 -27.30 -21.27 -8.55
C ARG A 19 -27.02 -21.53 -7.06
N GLY A 20 -27.53 -20.71 -6.14
CA GLY A 20 -27.29 -20.85 -4.71
C GLY A 20 -25.84 -20.56 -4.30
N GLU A 21 -25.07 -19.81 -5.10
CA GLU A 21 -23.67 -19.48 -4.77
C GLU A 21 -23.53 -18.62 -3.50
N PHE A 22 -24.62 -18.00 -3.06
CA PHE A 22 -24.72 -17.23 -1.81
C PHE A 22 -25.35 -18.01 -0.64
N ASP A 23 -25.70 -19.29 -0.82
CA ASP A 23 -26.24 -20.13 0.24
C ASP A 23 -25.10 -20.65 1.14
N GLY A 24 -25.34 -20.67 2.47
CA GLY A 24 -24.38 -21.25 3.42
C GLY A 24 -23.08 -20.46 3.60
N LEU A 25 -23.08 -19.17 3.25
CA LEU A 25 -21.89 -18.32 3.40
C LEU A 25 -21.35 -18.33 4.84
N PRO A 26 -20.01 -18.31 5.01
CA PRO A 26 -19.40 -18.12 6.32
C PRO A 26 -19.90 -16.79 6.93
N GLY A 27 -20.63 -16.87 8.04
CA GLY A 27 -21.19 -15.69 8.71
C GLY A 27 -22.68 -15.44 8.46
N LEU A 28 -23.36 -16.27 7.66
CA LEU A 28 -24.81 -16.18 7.46
C LEU A 28 -25.54 -16.24 8.81
N GLY A 29 -26.30 -15.18 9.13
CA GLY A 29 -27.06 -15.05 10.38
C GLY A 29 -26.25 -14.72 11.63
N LYS A 30 -24.92 -14.55 11.54
CA LYS A 30 -24.09 -14.12 12.68
C LYS A 30 -24.10 -12.59 12.79
N PRO A 31 -24.07 -12.03 14.01
CA PRO A 31 -23.95 -10.59 14.19
C PRO A 31 -22.64 -10.08 13.58
N ILE A 32 -22.74 -9.02 12.79
CA ILE A 32 -21.58 -8.35 12.20
C ILE A 32 -20.98 -7.45 13.29
N ASP A 33 -19.71 -7.68 13.60
CA ASP A 33 -18.95 -6.76 14.43
C ASP A 33 -18.59 -5.51 13.61
N LEU A 34 -19.15 -4.36 14.00
CA LEU A 34 -18.98 -3.05 13.36
C LEU A 34 -18.24 -2.06 14.26
N SER A 35 -17.48 -2.53 15.25
CA SER A 35 -16.74 -1.66 16.17
C SER A 35 -15.84 -0.64 15.48
N ASP A 36 -15.35 -0.97 14.28
CA ASP A 36 -14.41 -0.16 13.51
C ASP A 36 -15.10 0.63 12.38
N ALA A 37 -16.44 0.58 12.25
CA ALA A 37 -17.16 1.10 11.07
C ALA A 37 -17.09 2.62 10.88
N ASP A 38 -16.65 3.36 11.91
CA ASP A 38 -16.37 4.80 11.83
C ASP A 38 -15.14 5.12 10.97
N ASP A 39 -14.30 4.12 10.69
CA ASP A 39 -13.17 4.21 9.76
C ASP A 39 -13.62 3.86 8.33
N PRO A 40 -13.51 4.74 7.33
CA PRO A 40 -13.91 4.44 5.95
C PRO A 40 -13.18 3.23 5.34
N ASP A 41 -12.02 2.84 5.87
CA ASP A 41 -11.23 1.70 5.41
C ASP A 41 -11.42 0.43 6.27
N TRP A 42 -12.44 0.41 7.15
CA TRP A 42 -12.68 -0.68 8.13
C TRP A 42 -12.71 -2.08 7.50
N TRP A 43 -13.33 -2.20 6.31
CA TRP A 43 -13.51 -3.46 5.62
C TRP A 43 -12.20 -3.97 5.00
N VAL A 44 -11.32 -3.08 4.54
CA VAL A 44 -10.00 -3.42 3.97
C VAL A 44 -9.09 -3.93 5.08
N LYS A 45 -9.03 -3.22 6.21
CA LYS A 45 -8.22 -3.62 7.37
C LYS A 45 -8.66 -4.97 7.93
N ARG A 46 -9.97 -5.20 8.00
CA ARG A 46 -10.55 -6.48 8.41
C ARG A 46 -10.18 -7.61 7.46
N LYS A 47 -10.28 -7.40 6.14
CA LYS A 47 -9.91 -8.39 5.12
C LYS A 47 -8.43 -8.78 5.20
N ILE A 48 -7.55 -7.80 5.35
CA ILE A 48 -6.11 -8.01 5.54
C ILE A 48 -5.82 -8.86 6.78
N ARG A 49 -6.48 -8.55 7.90
CA ARG A 49 -6.35 -9.28 9.16
C ARG A 49 -6.87 -10.71 9.04
N ASP A 50 -8.07 -10.88 8.50
CA ASP A 50 -8.77 -12.17 8.45
C ASP A 50 -8.09 -13.16 7.48
N GLU A 51 -7.38 -12.65 6.46
CA GLU A 51 -6.64 -13.47 5.48
C GLU A 51 -5.11 -13.50 5.73
N ASN A 52 -4.64 -12.90 6.84
CA ASN A 52 -3.22 -12.79 7.18
C ASN A 52 -2.34 -12.32 6.01
N LEU A 53 -2.85 -11.35 5.24
CA LEU A 53 -2.14 -10.82 4.07
C LEU A 53 -1.02 -9.89 4.54
N ASP A 54 0.14 -9.96 3.88
CA ASP A 54 1.17 -8.92 4.03
C ASP A 54 0.61 -7.60 3.50
N SER A 55 0.13 -6.79 4.46
CA SER A 55 -0.53 -5.52 4.20
C SER A 55 0.38 -4.56 3.44
N ALA A 56 1.71 -4.72 3.53
CA ALA A 56 2.69 -3.85 2.88
C ALA A 56 2.60 -3.87 1.35
N ALA A 57 2.27 -5.01 0.74
CA ALA A 57 2.12 -5.14 -0.70
C ALA A 57 0.84 -4.45 -1.22
N LEU A 58 -0.16 -4.29 -0.36
CA LEU A 58 -1.47 -3.69 -0.66
C LEU A 58 -1.54 -2.20 -0.31
N LEU A 59 -0.53 -1.66 0.38
CA LEU A 59 -0.48 -0.24 0.72
C LEU A 59 -0.40 0.63 -0.56
N PRO A 60 -1.12 1.76 -0.60
CA PRO A 60 -0.89 2.81 -1.58
C PRO A 60 0.60 3.19 -1.66
N ALA A 61 1.07 3.48 -2.86
CA ALA A 61 2.48 3.78 -3.12
C ALA A 61 3.11 4.82 -2.14
N PRO A 62 2.42 5.92 -1.76
CA PRO A 62 2.97 6.88 -0.79
C PRO A 62 3.22 6.28 0.60
N LEU A 63 2.36 5.37 1.07
CA LEU A 63 2.54 4.71 2.37
C LEU A 63 3.68 3.70 2.35
N ARG A 64 3.83 2.96 1.24
CA ARG A 64 4.97 2.06 1.04
C ARG A 64 6.30 2.80 1.08
N LEU A 65 6.38 3.92 0.36
CA LEU A 65 7.60 4.74 0.30
C LEU A 65 7.92 5.43 1.63
N ARG A 66 6.91 5.83 2.41
CA ARG A 66 7.14 6.35 3.77
C ARG A 66 7.72 5.30 4.70
N ARG A 67 7.22 4.07 4.64
CA ARG A 67 7.74 2.96 5.42
C ARG A 67 9.19 2.65 5.04
N GLU A 68 9.48 2.54 3.75
CA GLU A 68 10.85 2.33 3.25
C GLU A 68 11.81 3.44 3.72
N ALA A 69 11.38 4.70 3.70
CA ALA A 69 12.18 5.81 4.22
C ALA A 69 12.43 5.75 5.74
N GLN A 70 11.52 5.16 6.52
CA GLN A 70 11.69 4.97 7.97
C GLN A 70 12.71 3.88 8.31
N GLU A 71 13.00 2.98 7.37
CA GLU A 71 13.97 1.91 7.54
C GLU A 71 15.40 2.37 7.20
N PHE A 72 15.57 3.59 6.67
CA PHE A 72 16.88 4.18 6.41
C PHE A 72 17.44 4.92 7.65
N PRO A 73 18.77 4.82 7.90
CA PRO A 73 19.79 4.12 7.10
C PRO A 73 19.96 2.62 7.41
N GLU A 74 19.25 2.06 8.38
CA GLU A 74 19.47 0.70 8.90
C GLU A 74 19.35 -0.39 7.83
N SER A 75 18.39 -0.28 6.91
CA SER A 75 18.22 -1.23 5.81
C SER A 75 19.34 -1.19 4.76
N LEU A 76 20.16 -0.13 4.76
CA LEU A 76 21.31 0.03 3.87
C LEU A 76 22.60 -0.55 4.50
N ARG A 77 22.55 -1.00 5.75
CA ARG A 77 23.73 -1.43 6.52
C ARG A 77 24.55 -2.50 5.81
N ASP A 78 23.87 -3.48 5.22
CA ASP A 78 24.51 -4.64 4.57
C ASP A 78 24.97 -4.35 3.13
N VAL A 79 24.71 -3.15 2.61
CA VAL A 79 25.18 -2.74 1.29
C VAL A 79 26.69 -2.51 1.35
N SER A 80 27.42 -3.15 0.45
CA SER A 80 28.90 -3.23 0.51
C SER A 80 29.61 -1.94 0.13
N ASP A 81 29.05 -1.17 -0.78
CA ASP A 81 29.69 -0.02 -1.42
C ASP A 81 28.75 1.17 -1.55
N GLU A 82 29.33 2.36 -1.59
CA GLU A 82 28.58 3.61 -1.66
C GLU A 82 27.86 3.83 -2.99
N ALA A 83 28.39 3.31 -4.10
CA ALA A 83 27.75 3.48 -5.40
C ALA A 83 26.38 2.78 -5.40
N SER A 84 26.32 1.57 -4.85
CA SER A 84 25.07 0.82 -4.63
C SER A 84 24.11 1.56 -3.71
N VAL A 85 24.60 2.14 -2.61
CA VAL A 85 23.76 2.96 -1.70
C VAL A 85 23.16 4.17 -2.43
N ARG A 86 23.98 4.88 -3.20
CA ARG A 86 23.53 6.03 -4.00
C ARG A 86 22.51 5.64 -5.06
N GLU A 87 22.70 4.49 -5.70
CA GLU A 87 21.74 3.94 -6.67
C GLU A 87 20.39 3.67 -6.01
N ILE A 88 20.38 2.96 -4.88
CA ILE A 88 19.15 2.66 -4.11
C ILE A 88 18.42 3.95 -3.72
N LEU A 89 19.13 4.95 -3.19
CA LEU A 89 18.54 6.22 -2.77
C LEU A 89 18.03 7.06 -3.95
N THR A 90 18.73 7.00 -5.09
CA THR A 90 18.30 7.66 -6.32
C THR A 90 17.04 7.02 -6.89
N ASP A 91 16.98 5.69 -6.89
CA ASP A 91 15.81 4.93 -7.28
C ASP A 91 14.60 5.20 -6.37
N PHE A 92 14.82 5.20 -5.05
CA PHE A 92 13.82 5.60 -4.07
C PHE A 92 13.25 7.00 -4.39
N ASN A 93 14.13 7.98 -4.59
CA ASN A 93 13.73 9.34 -4.93
C ASN A 93 12.99 9.44 -6.27
N ARG A 94 13.33 8.60 -7.26
CA ARG A 94 12.58 8.47 -8.52
C ARG A 94 11.15 7.96 -8.27
N ARG A 95 11.00 6.87 -7.51
CA ARG A 95 9.68 6.29 -7.16
C ARG A 95 8.80 7.27 -6.37
N VAL A 96 9.38 8.06 -5.47
CA VAL A 96 8.66 9.15 -4.78
C VAL A 96 8.09 10.17 -5.75
N ARG A 97 8.88 10.62 -6.73
CA ARG A 97 8.41 11.59 -7.75
C ARG A 97 7.32 11.00 -8.63
N GLU A 98 7.44 9.73 -9.03
CA GLU A 98 6.41 9.02 -9.80
C GLU A 98 5.09 8.89 -9.03
N ALA A 99 5.15 8.51 -7.75
CA ALA A 99 3.97 8.43 -6.88
C ALA A 99 3.29 9.79 -6.71
N LEU A 100 4.08 10.86 -6.53
CA LEU A 100 3.57 12.23 -6.49
C LEU A 100 2.87 12.63 -7.78
N LEU A 101 3.46 12.32 -8.95
CA LEU A 101 2.83 12.60 -10.25
C LEU A 101 1.53 11.82 -10.45
N ALA A 102 1.51 10.53 -10.11
CA ALA A 102 0.31 9.69 -10.21
C ALA A 102 -0.84 10.21 -9.33
N SER A 103 -0.53 10.62 -8.09
CA SER A 103 -1.54 11.18 -7.16
C SER A 103 -2.21 12.45 -7.69
N ARG A 104 -1.47 13.29 -8.44
CA ARG A 104 -2.01 14.50 -9.07
C ARG A 104 -2.96 14.18 -10.22
N GLN A 105 -2.69 13.13 -10.99
CA GLN A 105 -3.50 12.73 -12.13
C GLN A 105 -4.85 12.12 -11.72
N MET A 106 -4.89 11.42 -10.58
CA MET A 106 -6.08 10.70 -10.13
C MET A 106 -7.07 11.54 -9.30
N ALA A 107 -6.79 12.83 -9.07
CA ALA A 107 -7.58 13.72 -8.20
C ALA A 107 -7.91 13.10 -6.82
N THR A 108 -7.09 12.16 -6.36
CA THR A 108 -7.24 11.49 -5.08
C THR A 108 -6.94 12.47 -3.95
N PRO A 109 -7.73 12.51 -2.87
CA PRO A 109 -7.50 13.40 -1.75
C PRO A 109 -6.06 13.25 -1.22
N HIS A 110 -5.35 14.38 -1.10
CA HIS A 110 -3.94 14.46 -0.70
C HIS A 110 -3.73 14.17 0.79
N GLY A 111 -4.12 12.99 1.28
CA GLY A 111 -3.97 12.64 2.70
C GLY A 111 -2.55 12.24 3.07
N VAL A 112 -1.83 11.58 2.16
CA VAL A 112 -0.52 10.98 2.46
C VAL A 112 0.46 11.22 1.31
N VAL A 113 1.56 11.91 1.63
CA VAL A 113 2.68 12.16 0.72
C VAL A 113 3.95 11.51 1.26
N ALA A 114 4.72 10.87 0.38
CA ALA A 114 6.08 10.44 0.64
C ALA A 114 7.06 11.54 0.20
N HIS A 115 8.20 11.64 0.89
CA HIS A 115 9.23 12.65 0.63
C HIS A 115 10.50 12.01 0.14
N THR A 116 11.23 12.72 -0.72
CA THR A 116 12.58 12.34 -1.12
C THR A 116 13.54 12.51 0.03
N VAL A 117 14.62 11.73 0.04
CA VAL A 117 15.73 11.86 0.98
C VAL A 117 16.91 12.58 0.33
N ASP A 118 17.69 13.29 1.14
CA ASP A 118 18.98 13.82 0.70
C ASP A 118 19.98 12.66 0.61
N VAL A 119 20.49 12.41 -0.60
CA VAL A 119 21.37 11.28 -0.88
C VAL A 119 22.73 11.45 -0.18
N GLU A 120 23.29 12.65 -0.15
CA GLU A 120 24.59 12.91 0.46
C GLU A 120 24.51 12.78 1.98
N GLU A 121 23.44 13.33 2.57
CA GLU A 121 23.21 13.18 4.00
C GLU A 121 23.03 11.71 4.39
N MET A 122 22.26 10.96 3.61
CA MET A 122 21.99 9.56 3.92
C MET A 122 23.23 8.67 3.74
N VAL A 123 24.05 8.94 2.72
CA VAL A 123 25.35 8.27 2.55
C VAL A 123 26.27 8.55 3.74
N ARG A 124 26.32 9.79 4.25
CA ARG A 124 27.09 10.11 5.46
C ARG A 124 26.59 9.30 6.65
N ARG A 125 25.28 9.25 6.89
CA ARG A 125 24.68 8.48 7.99
C ARG A 125 24.95 6.98 7.85
N TRP A 126 24.92 6.43 6.64
CA TRP A 126 25.25 5.04 6.36
C TRP A 126 26.71 4.72 6.67
N ARG A 127 27.66 5.59 6.29
CA ARG A 127 29.08 5.43 6.63
C ARG A 127 29.29 5.42 8.16
N GLU A 128 28.69 6.39 8.85
CA GLU A 128 28.74 6.46 10.32
C GLU A 128 28.19 5.19 10.99
N LEU A 129 27.11 4.63 10.46
CA LEU A 129 26.50 3.40 10.97
C LEU A 129 27.38 2.16 10.75
N ARG A 130 28.19 2.15 9.70
CA ARG A 130 29.18 1.09 9.43
C ARG A 130 30.43 1.22 10.28
N ASP A 131 30.91 2.45 10.50
CA ASP A 131 32.12 2.73 11.27
C ASP A 131 31.90 2.57 12.79
N ALA A 132 30.64 2.62 13.25
CA ALA A 132 30.26 2.38 14.64
C ALA A 132 30.23 0.89 15.05
N HIS A 133 30.81 -0.01 14.25
CA HIS A 133 30.97 -1.46 14.52
C HIS A 133 32.38 -1.92 14.20
#